data_AF-A0AAV7Y3S1-F1
#
_entry.id   AF-A0AAV7Y3S1-F1
#
_cell.length_a   1.000
_cell.length_b   1.000
_cell.length_c   1.000
_cell.angle_alpha   90.00
_cell.angle_beta   90.00
_cell.angle_gamma   90.00
#
_symmetry.space_group_name_H-M   'P 1'
#
loop_
_entity.id
_entity.type
_entity.pdbx_description
1 polymer ?
#
loop_
_entity_poly.entity_id
_entity_poly.type
_entity_poly.pdbx_seq_one_letter_code
_entity_poly.pdbx_strand_id
1 'polypeptide(L)'
;MAGTASVNIVLFLLCAAGVGASYYAYFVEQNVEQNEKYKAMCDINDQLSCTKVFATPYAKGFGVVGKYLGEKHILNQPNSVYGIFFYGALALLSLVNFSFIARIQLLLTFLSNGLSVYLAYLLLYVIKSICVVCVATYVINFLLFVFTIVKLRRLSKKPSKKAQKSENKQKKAAKKNK
;
A
#
# COMPACT_ATOMS: atom_id res chain seq x y z
N MET A 1 -5.53 -22.35 -9.04
CA MET A 1 -5.05 -21.81 -7.74
C MET A 1 -3.54 -21.58 -7.71
N ALA A 2 -2.70 -22.40 -8.38
CA ALA A 2 -1.24 -22.22 -8.39
C ALA A 2 -0.75 -20.83 -8.88
N GLY A 3 -1.48 -20.18 -9.79
CA GLY A 3 -1.10 -18.87 -10.32
C GLY A 3 -1.27 -17.68 -9.37
N THR A 4 -2.11 -17.73 -8.33
CA THR A 4 -2.32 -16.58 -7.43
C THR A 4 -1.43 -16.62 -6.20
N ALA A 5 -0.95 -17.80 -5.80
CA ALA A 5 -0.10 -17.98 -4.62
C ALA A 5 1.18 -17.12 -4.67
N SER A 6 1.93 -17.17 -5.77
CA SER A 6 3.16 -16.38 -5.92
C SER A 6 2.90 -14.86 -5.85
N VAL A 7 1.77 -14.39 -6.39
CA VAL A 7 1.41 -12.97 -6.34
C VAL A 7 1.02 -12.57 -4.93
N ASN A 8 0.29 -13.42 -4.21
CA ASN A 8 -0.09 -13.16 -2.83
C ASN A 8 1.13 -13.12 -1.90
N ILE A 9 2.14 -13.97 -2.12
CA ILE A 9 3.40 -13.92 -1.38
C ILE A 9 4.11 -12.57 -1.62
N VAL A 10 4.22 -12.14 -2.88
CA VAL A 10 4.84 -10.85 -3.19
C VAL A 10 4.06 -9.69 -2.55
N LEU A 11 2.73 -9.69 -2.66
CA LEU A 11 1.88 -8.67 -2.01
C LEU A 11 2.08 -8.66 -0.50
N PHE A 12 2.16 -9.83 0.13
CA PHE A 12 2.38 -9.95 1.57
C PHE A 12 3.76 -9.39 1.98
N LEU A 13 4.82 -9.74 1.25
CA LEU A 13 6.17 -9.21 1.50
C LEU A 13 6.23 -7.69 1.33
N LEU A 14 5.57 -7.14 0.30
CA LEU A 14 5.45 -5.70 0.10
C LEU A 14 4.68 -5.03 1.26
N CYS A 15 3.59 -5.64 1.73
CA CYS A 15 2.87 -5.13 2.89
C CYS A 15 3.71 -5.19 4.16
N ALA A 16 4.47 -6.27 4.39
CA ALA A 16 5.37 -6.38 5.53
C ALA A 16 6.47 -5.31 5.50
N ALA A 17 7.07 -5.06 4.33
CA ALA A 17 8.01 -3.97 4.13
C ALA A 17 7.35 -2.60 4.37
N GLY A 18 6.11 -2.41 3.91
CA GLY A 18 5.31 -1.21 4.16
C GLY A 18 5.06 -0.96 5.65
N VAL A 19 4.63 -1.99 6.40
CA VAL A 19 4.46 -1.91 7.86
C VAL A 19 5.78 -1.55 8.54
N GLY A 20 6.89 -2.19 8.16
CA GLY A 20 8.21 -1.88 8.73
C GLY A 20 8.63 -0.43 8.48
N ALA A 21 8.47 0.06 7.24
CA ALA A 21 8.77 1.45 6.90
C ALA A 21 7.86 2.44 7.64
N SER A 22 6.56 2.15 7.77
CA SER A 22 5.62 2.97 8.53
C SER A 22 5.90 2.95 10.03
N TYR A 23 6.27 1.81 10.61
CA TYR A 23 6.67 1.74 12.01
C TYR A 23 7.94 2.56 12.28
N TYR A 24 8.94 2.46 11.40
CA TYR A 24 10.14 3.29 11.51
C TYR A 24 9.83 4.79 11.37
N ALA A 25 8.97 5.17 10.42
CA ALA A 25 8.51 6.55 10.29
C ALA A 25 7.80 7.04 11.57
N TYR A 26 6.93 6.21 12.16
CA TYR A 26 6.28 6.53 13.43
C TYR A 26 7.29 6.73 14.56
N PHE A 27 8.27 5.83 14.67
CA PHE A 27 9.34 5.96 15.65
C PHE A 27 10.11 7.28 15.48
N VAL A 28 10.51 7.63 14.25
CA VAL A 28 11.20 8.89 13.98
C VAL A 28 10.33 10.09 14.34
N GLU A 29 9.07 10.11 13.91
CA GLU A 29 8.13 11.20 14.17
C GLU A 29 7.95 11.45 15.67
N GLN A 30 7.77 10.38 16.47
CA GLN A 30 7.66 10.50 17.92
C GLN A 30 8.93 11.07 18.57
N ASN A 31 10.11 10.67 18.10
CA ASN A 31 11.37 11.19 18.64
C ASN A 31 11.61 12.66 18.26
N VAL A 32 11.22 13.06 17.04
CA VAL A 32 11.28 14.45 16.58
C VAL A 32 10.35 15.34 17.43
N GLU A 33 9.15 14.85 17.76
CA GLU A 33 8.21 15.59 18.61
C GLU A 33 8.69 15.76 20.05
N GLN A 34 9.36 14.76 20.60
CA GLN A 34 9.80 14.76 22.00
C GLN A 34 11.14 15.47 22.21
N ASN A 35 11.97 15.56 21.17
CA ASN A 35 13.32 16.09 21.27
C ASN A 35 13.69 16.88 20.01
N GLU A 36 13.69 18.21 20.11
CA GLU A 36 14.05 19.12 19.02
C GLU A 36 15.49 18.91 18.48
N LYS A 37 16.38 18.28 19.27
CA LYS A 37 17.75 17.96 18.85
C LYS A 37 17.88 16.57 18.22
N TYR A 38 16.79 15.82 18.08
CA TYR A 38 16.81 14.48 17.52
C TYR A 38 17.18 14.51 16.03
N LYS A 39 18.07 13.59 15.63
CA LYS A 39 18.44 13.36 14.24
C LYS A 39 18.18 11.90 13.87
N ALA A 40 17.34 11.67 12.86
CA ALA A 40 16.98 10.33 12.42
C ALA A 40 18.16 9.62 11.76
N MET A 41 18.20 8.28 11.84
CA MET A 41 19.21 7.50 11.11
C MET A 41 19.06 7.62 9.58
N CYS A 42 17.86 7.93 9.09
CA CYS A 42 17.63 8.17 7.66
C CYS A 42 17.95 9.60 7.20
N ASP A 43 18.59 10.41 8.05
CA ASP A 43 19.15 11.70 7.66
C ASP A 43 20.57 11.52 7.07
N ILE A 44 20.67 11.61 5.74
CA ILE A 44 21.93 11.42 5.01
C ILE A 44 22.68 12.75 4.89
N ASN A 45 21.96 13.81 4.50
CA ASN A 45 22.49 15.17 4.39
C ASN A 45 21.33 16.17 4.54
N ASP A 46 21.62 17.46 4.39
CA ASP A 46 20.62 18.51 4.57
C ASP A 46 19.45 18.48 3.60
N GLN A 47 19.64 17.95 2.39
CA GLN A 47 18.59 17.78 1.39
C GLN A 47 17.87 16.43 1.53
N LEU A 48 18.50 15.45 2.18
CA LEU A 48 17.99 14.10 2.42
C LEU A 48 17.76 13.89 3.92
N SER A 49 16.77 14.57 4.49
CA SER A 49 16.44 14.50 5.92
C SER A 49 14.98 14.10 6.14
N CYS A 50 14.80 12.95 6.79
CA CYS A 50 13.52 12.51 7.34
C CYS A 50 13.09 13.38 8.52
N THR A 51 14.03 13.79 9.38
CA THR A 51 13.74 14.65 10.54
C THR A 51 13.05 15.94 10.08
N LYS A 52 13.59 16.61 9.06
CA LYS A 52 12.98 17.84 8.50
C LYS A 52 11.55 17.61 8.01
N VAL A 53 11.30 16.47 7.38
CA VAL A 53 9.97 16.12 6.85
C VAL A 53 8.98 15.82 7.97
N PHE A 54 9.38 15.03 8.97
CA PHE A 54 8.50 14.65 10.08
C PHE A 54 8.28 15.78 11.10
N ALA A 55 9.11 16.83 11.10
CA ALA A 55 8.88 18.04 11.86
C ALA A 55 7.80 18.96 11.25
N THR A 56 7.31 18.68 10.04
CA THR A 56 6.30 19.51 9.38
C THR A 56 4.88 19.15 9.81
N PRO A 57 3.91 20.08 9.74
CA PRO A 57 2.49 19.76 9.99
C PRO A 57 1.93 18.74 9.00
N TYR A 58 2.59 18.53 7.84
CA TYR A 58 2.17 17.54 6.86
C TYR A 58 2.41 16.10 7.32
N ALA A 59 3.24 15.88 8.34
CA ALA A 59 3.50 14.57 8.93
C ALA A 59 2.29 13.99 9.67
N LYS A 60 1.37 14.84 10.14
CA LYS A 60 0.13 14.45 10.82
C LYS A 60 -1.08 14.73 9.95
N GLY A 61 -1.98 13.76 9.86
CA GLY A 61 -3.26 13.92 9.17
C GLY A 61 -3.12 14.43 7.73
N PHE A 62 -1.99 14.14 7.09
CA PHE A 62 -1.59 14.62 5.77
C PHE A 62 -1.57 16.15 5.63
N GLY A 63 -1.51 16.90 6.74
CA GLY A 63 -1.67 18.36 6.76
C GLY A 63 -3.07 18.86 6.41
N VAL A 64 -4.05 17.95 6.35
CA VAL A 64 -5.44 18.22 5.97
C VAL A 64 -6.36 18.02 7.16
N VAL A 65 -6.20 16.94 7.92
CA VAL A 65 -7.12 16.59 9.00
C VAL A 65 -7.14 17.65 10.10
N GLY A 66 -5.98 18.08 10.61
CA GLY A 66 -5.89 19.15 11.60
C GLY A 66 -6.56 20.45 11.15
N LYS A 67 -6.39 20.80 9.86
CA LYS A 67 -6.98 22.01 9.26
C LYS A 67 -8.51 22.00 9.19
N TYR A 68 -9.12 20.87 8.86
CA TYR A 68 -10.58 20.79 8.64
C TYR A 68 -11.36 20.23 9.83
N LEU A 69 -10.78 19.32 10.61
CA LEU A 69 -11.42 18.65 11.73
C LEU A 69 -10.88 19.11 13.10
N GLY A 70 -9.79 19.87 13.11
CA GLY A 70 -9.15 20.41 14.30
C GLY A 70 -7.92 19.61 14.77
N GLU A 71 -6.94 20.30 15.36
CA GLU A 71 -5.65 19.70 15.75
C GLU A 71 -5.77 18.57 16.80
N LYS A 72 -6.78 18.65 17.67
CA LYS A 72 -7.06 17.64 18.71
C LYS A 72 -8.00 16.52 18.23
N HIS A 73 -8.40 16.53 16.97
CA HIS A 73 -9.31 15.54 16.43
C HIS A 73 -8.66 14.14 16.45
N ILE A 74 -9.43 13.10 16.77
CA ILE A 74 -8.90 11.72 16.88
C ILE A 74 -8.25 11.22 15.58
N LEU A 75 -8.68 11.75 14.44
CA LEU A 75 -8.11 11.44 13.11
C LEU A 75 -6.86 12.27 12.79
N ASN A 76 -6.45 13.25 13.61
CA ASN A 76 -5.21 13.98 13.37
C ASN A 76 -4.01 13.18 13.90
N GLN A 77 -3.83 11.98 13.34
CA GLN A 77 -2.78 11.04 13.70
C GLN A 77 -1.57 11.18 12.77
N PRO A 78 -0.38 10.77 13.21
CA PRO A 78 0.76 10.53 12.34
C PRO A 78 0.40 9.79 11.05
N ASN A 79 0.90 10.25 9.90
CA ASN A 79 0.68 9.59 8.60
C ASN A 79 1.15 8.13 8.63
N SER A 80 2.20 7.88 9.41
CA SER A 80 2.78 6.57 9.67
C SER A 80 1.78 5.60 10.31
N VAL A 81 0.89 6.06 11.20
CA VAL A 81 -0.18 5.24 11.80
C VAL A 81 -1.17 4.76 10.73
N TYR A 82 -1.59 5.66 9.84
CA TYR A 82 -2.43 5.30 8.69
C TYR A 82 -1.75 4.25 7.80
N GLY A 83 -0.45 4.39 7.58
CA GLY A 83 0.36 3.41 6.85
C GLY A 83 0.34 2.02 7.48
N ILE A 84 0.58 1.93 8.79
CA ILE A 84 0.55 0.65 9.54
C ILE A 84 -0.79 -0.06 9.35
N PHE A 85 -1.91 0.66 9.55
CA PHE A 85 -3.24 0.08 9.36
C PHE A 85 -3.53 -0.29 7.91
N PHE A 86 -3.15 0.57 6.96
CA PHE A 86 -3.34 0.34 5.54
C PHE A 86 -2.61 -0.92 5.05
N TYR A 87 -1.32 -1.04 5.34
CA TYR A 87 -0.53 -2.20 4.93
C TYR A 87 -0.96 -3.47 5.67
N GLY A 88 -1.31 -3.36 6.96
CA GLY A 88 -1.87 -4.49 7.73
C GLY A 88 -3.18 -5.01 7.12
N ALA A 89 -4.12 -4.11 6.80
CA ALA A 89 -5.36 -4.48 6.13
C ALA A 89 -5.11 -5.09 4.75
N LEU A 90 -4.23 -4.49 3.93
CA LEU A 90 -3.88 -5.04 2.62
C LEU A 90 -3.22 -6.42 2.69
N ALA A 91 -2.41 -6.70 3.72
CA ALA A 91 -1.83 -8.02 3.95
C ALA A 91 -2.93 -9.07 4.17
N LEU A 92 -3.90 -8.76 5.05
CA LEU A 92 -5.04 -9.64 5.32
C LEU A 92 -5.90 -9.87 4.06
N LEU A 93 -6.23 -8.81 3.32
CA LEU A 93 -6.97 -8.92 2.07
C LEU A 93 -6.20 -9.74 1.00
N SER A 94 -4.86 -9.74 1.06
CA SER A 94 -4.02 -10.48 0.11
C SER A 94 -4.15 -11.99 0.26
N LEU A 95 -4.51 -12.49 1.45
CA LEU A 95 -4.75 -13.90 1.72
C LEU A 95 -6.02 -14.43 1.04
N VAL A 96 -6.94 -13.55 0.69
CA VAL A 96 -8.25 -13.91 0.13
C VAL A 96 -8.23 -13.85 -1.40
N ASN A 97 -8.67 -14.93 -2.06
CA ASN A 97 -8.66 -15.10 -3.52
C ASN A 97 -10.04 -14.92 -4.17
N PHE A 98 -10.78 -13.89 -3.77
CA PHE A 98 -12.05 -13.52 -4.41
C PHE A 98 -11.89 -12.27 -5.27
N SER A 99 -12.47 -12.27 -6.48
CA SER A 99 -12.38 -11.13 -7.41
C SER A 99 -12.97 -9.84 -6.83
N PHE A 100 -14.00 -9.95 -5.99
CA PHE A 100 -14.57 -8.79 -5.29
C PHE A 100 -13.55 -8.15 -4.33
N ILE A 101 -12.89 -8.96 -3.49
CA ILE A 101 -11.85 -8.50 -2.57
C ILE A 101 -10.66 -7.90 -3.34
N ALA A 102 -10.22 -8.54 -4.43
CA ALA A 102 -9.15 -8.02 -5.26
C ALA A 102 -9.49 -6.65 -5.90
N ARG A 103 -10.78 -6.37 -6.19
CA ARG A 103 -11.22 -5.04 -6.66
C ARG A 103 -11.16 -4.00 -5.54
N ILE A 104 -11.53 -4.37 -4.31
CA ILE A 104 -11.37 -3.49 -3.13
C ILE A 104 -9.89 -3.17 -2.92
N GLN A 105 -9.01 -4.19 -2.94
CA GLN A 105 -7.57 -3.99 -2.85
C GLN A 105 -7.06 -3.03 -3.95
N LEU A 106 -7.57 -3.18 -5.18
CA LEU A 106 -7.18 -2.33 -6.30
C LEU A 106 -7.59 -0.87 -6.06
N LEU A 107 -8.80 -0.63 -5.55
CA LEU A 107 -9.26 0.71 -5.19
C LEU A 107 -8.39 1.32 -4.09
N LEU A 108 -8.12 0.57 -3.02
CA LEU A 108 -7.29 1.04 -1.90
C LEU A 108 -5.87 1.40 -2.35
N THR A 109 -5.24 0.55 -3.16
CA THR A 109 -3.89 0.80 -3.70
C THR A 109 -3.88 1.93 -4.73
N PHE A 110 -4.95 2.12 -5.50
CA PHE A 110 -5.09 3.29 -6.36
C PHE A 110 -5.14 4.59 -5.56
N LEU A 111 -5.98 4.64 -4.52
CA LEU A 111 -6.10 5.81 -3.63
C LEU A 111 -4.77 6.11 -2.91
N SER A 112 -4.05 5.08 -2.44
CA SER A 112 -2.76 5.29 -1.78
C SER A 112 -1.68 5.83 -2.72
N ASN A 113 -1.73 5.47 -4.02
CA ASN A 113 -0.85 6.07 -5.02
C ASN A 113 -1.20 7.53 -5.29
N GLY A 114 -2.49 7.88 -5.36
CA GLY A 114 -2.92 9.28 -5.45
C GLY A 114 -2.42 10.11 -4.25
N LEU A 115 -2.52 9.55 -3.04
CA LEU A 115 -1.98 10.19 -1.84
C LEU A 115 -0.44 10.27 -1.86
N SER A 116 0.24 9.26 -2.40
CA SER A 116 1.70 9.28 -2.56
C SER A 116 2.16 10.39 -3.50
N VAL A 117 1.42 10.65 -4.59
CA VAL A 117 1.70 11.79 -5.50
C VAL A 117 1.53 13.12 -4.78
N TYR A 118 0.47 13.27 -3.98
CA TYR A 118 0.26 14.46 -3.15
C TYR A 118 1.42 14.69 -2.17
N LEU A 119 1.83 13.66 -1.42
CA LEU A 119 2.94 13.79 -0.47
C LEU A 119 4.28 14.01 -1.18
N ALA A 120 4.51 13.40 -2.34
CA ALA A 120 5.70 13.65 -3.16
C ALA A 120 5.77 15.11 -3.63
N TYR A 121 4.62 15.71 -4.02
CA TYR A 121 4.55 17.14 -4.30
C TYR A 121 4.97 17.98 -3.10
N LEU A 122 4.49 17.65 -1.89
CA LEU A 122 4.90 18.34 -0.67
C LEU A 122 6.41 18.23 -0.43
N LEU A 123 7.00 17.03 -0.56
CA LEU A 123 8.45 16.83 -0.37
C LEU A 123 9.28 17.70 -1.33
N LEU A 124 8.90 17.76 -2.60
CA LEU A 124 9.69 18.42 -3.64
C LEU A 124 9.50 19.94 -3.67
N TYR A 125 8.25 20.41 -3.55
CA TYR A 125 7.93 21.82 -3.82
C TYR A 125 7.70 22.64 -2.55
N VAL A 126 7.17 22.03 -1.48
CA VAL A 126 6.81 22.74 -0.25
C VAL A 126 7.92 22.62 0.80
N ILE A 127 8.28 21.38 1.16
CA ILE A 127 9.25 21.08 2.22
C ILE A 127 10.68 21.20 1.68
N LYS A 128 10.89 20.90 0.39
CA LYS A 128 12.20 20.93 -0.29
C LYS A 128 13.26 20.05 0.41
N SER A 129 12.82 18.89 0.92
CA SER A 129 13.66 17.87 1.53
C SER A 129 13.14 16.49 1.11
N ILE A 130 14.06 15.60 0.74
CA ILE A 130 13.76 14.25 0.30
C ILE A 130 13.85 13.31 1.50
N CYS A 131 12.74 12.64 1.81
CA CYS A 131 12.68 11.60 2.84
C CYS A 131 12.80 10.22 2.16
N VAL A 132 13.90 9.51 2.40
CA VAL A 132 14.17 8.20 1.77
C VAL A 132 13.11 7.15 2.17
N VAL A 133 12.68 7.16 3.43
CA VAL A 133 11.61 6.28 3.93
C VAL A 133 10.29 6.55 3.19
N CYS A 134 9.97 7.82 2.99
CA CYS A 134 8.76 8.25 2.30
C CYS A 134 8.81 7.80 0.82
N VAL A 135 9.92 8.06 0.12
CA VAL A 135 10.12 7.59 -1.25
C VAL A 135 10.02 6.06 -1.33
N ALA A 136 10.61 5.32 -0.39
CA ALA A 136 10.50 3.87 -0.32
C ALA A 136 9.03 3.42 -0.18
N THR A 137 8.25 4.07 0.70
CA THR A 137 6.81 3.79 0.82
C THR A 137 6.02 4.09 -0.46
N TYR A 138 6.39 5.12 -1.23
CA TYR A 138 5.76 5.41 -2.51
C TYR A 138 6.05 4.32 -3.55
N VAL A 139 7.29 3.82 -3.58
CA VAL A 139 7.66 2.69 -4.43
C VAL A 139 6.89 1.44 -4.02
N ILE A 140 6.78 1.15 -2.72
CA ILE A 140 5.99 0.03 -2.20
C ILE A 140 4.52 0.15 -2.63
N ASN A 141 3.90 1.34 -2.48
CA ASN A 141 2.53 1.60 -2.91
C ASN A 141 2.33 1.35 -4.41
N PHE A 142 3.27 1.80 -5.24
CA PHE A 142 3.21 1.59 -6.68
C PHE A 142 3.30 0.09 -7.03
N LEU A 143 4.24 -0.63 -6.42
CA LEU A 143 4.37 -2.08 -6.61
C LEU A 143 3.12 -2.83 -6.15
N LEU A 144 2.55 -2.48 -4.99
CA LEU A 144 1.30 -3.06 -4.49
C LEU A 144 0.15 -2.88 -5.50
N PHE A 145 0.04 -1.69 -6.11
CA PHE A 145 -0.96 -1.43 -7.14
C PHE A 145 -0.75 -2.33 -8.37
N VAL A 146 0.48 -2.42 -8.88
CA VAL A 146 0.82 -3.26 -10.04
C VAL A 146 0.52 -4.74 -9.76
N PHE A 147 0.98 -5.28 -8.64
CA PHE A 147 0.74 -6.69 -8.29
C PHE A 147 -0.74 -6.98 -7.99
N THR A 148 -1.50 -6.00 -7.50
CA THR A 148 -2.96 -6.13 -7.33
C THR A 148 -3.68 -6.20 -8.68
N ILE A 149 -3.27 -5.41 -9.68
CA ILE A 149 -3.76 -5.55 -11.06
C ILE A 149 -3.47 -6.96 -11.59
N VAL A 150 -2.25 -7.46 -11.38
CA VAL A 150 -1.87 -8.82 -11.80
C VAL A 150 -2.75 -9.87 -11.11
N LYS A 151 -2.98 -9.75 -9.79
CA LYS A 151 -3.88 -10.63 -9.02
C LYS A 151 -5.28 -10.62 -9.62
N LEU A 152 -5.86 -9.45 -9.85
CA LEU A 152 -7.22 -9.32 -10.39
C LEU A 152 -7.35 -9.91 -11.81
N ARG A 153 -6.33 -9.70 -12.67
CA ARG A 153 -6.28 -10.30 -14.01
C ARG A 153 -6.21 -11.84 -13.94
N ARG A 154 -5.43 -12.39 -13.01
CA ARG A 154 -5.32 -13.85 -12.79
C ARG A 154 -6.63 -14.44 -12.27
N LEU A 155 -7.34 -13.74 -11.39
CA LEU A 155 -8.66 -14.16 -10.89
C LEU A 155 -9.78 -14.04 -11.94
N SER A 156 -9.65 -13.10 -12.88
CA SER A 156 -10.66 -12.86 -13.93
C SER A 156 -10.53 -13.81 -15.13
N LYS A 157 -9.36 -14.43 -15.34
CA LYS A 157 -9.19 -15.50 -16.34
C LYS A 157 -9.97 -16.74 -15.90
N LYS A 158 -11.25 -16.83 -16.30
CA LYS A 158 -12.02 -18.09 -16.22
C LYS A 158 -11.24 -19.22 -16.88
N PRO A 159 -11.30 -20.47 -16.37
CA PRO A 159 -10.81 -21.61 -17.14
C PRO A 159 -11.53 -21.60 -18.49
N SER A 160 -10.75 -21.67 -19.57
CA SER A 160 -11.23 -21.54 -20.95
C SER A 160 -12.47 -22.40 -21.19
N LYS A 161 -13.49 -21.82 -21.84
CA LYS A 161 -14.68 -22.53 -22.35
C LYS A 161 -14.32 -23.80 -23.14
N LYS A 162 -13.06 -23.98 -23.61
CA LYS A 162 -12.58 -25.22 -24.24
C LYS A 162 -12.61 -26.44 -23.29
N ALA A 163 -12.26 -26.30 -22.01
CA ALA A 163 -12.30 -27.40 -21.05
C ALA A 163 -13.73 -27.82 -20.69
N GLN A 164 -14.64 -26.84 -20.57
CA GLN A 164 -16.05 -27.10 -20.30
C GLN A 164 -16.77 -27.65 -21.54
N LYS A 165 -16.35 -27.26 -22.76
CA LYS A 165 -16.86 -27.80 -24.01
C LYS A 165 -16.33 -29.22 -24.28
N SER A 166 -15.08 -29.55 -23.93
CA SER A 166 -14.55 -30.92 -24.04
C SER A 166 -15.20 -31.89 -23.05
N GLU A 167 -15.42 -31.46 -21.81
CA GLU A 167 -16.09 -32.27 -20.79
C GLU A 167 -17.59 -32.49 -21.13
N ASN A 168 -18.28 -31.45 -21.62
CA ASN A 168 -19.65 -31.61 -22.14
C ASN A 168 -19.72 -32.41 -23.44
N LYS A 169 -18.69 -32.40 -24.31
CA LYS A 169 -18.63 -33.25 -25.51
C LYS A 169 -18.42 -34.72 -25.13
N GLN A 170 -17.55 -35.01 -24.16
CA GLN A 170 -17.33 -36.36 -23.62
C GLN A 170 -18.56 -36.90 -22.92
N LYS A 171 -19.23 -36.11 -22.07
CA LYS A 171 -20.49 -36.51 -21.41
C LYS A 171 -21.62 -36.76 -22.42
N LYS A 172 -21.70 -35.99 -23.51
CA LYS A 172 -22.67 -36.23 -24.61
C LYS A 172 -22.32 -37.47 -25.44
N ALA A 173 -21.05 -37.75 -25.70
CA ALA A 173 -20.62 -38.95 -26.41
C ALA A 173 -20.89 -40.23 -25.59
N ALA A 174 -20.62 -40.21 -24.28
CA ALA A 174 -20.89 -41.33 -23.38
C ALA A 174 -22.39 -41.64 -23.23
N LYS A 175 -23.26 -40.63 -23.36
CA LYS A 175 -24.73 -40.80 -23.30
C LYS A 175 -25.35 -41.30 -24.62
N LYS A 176 -24.60 -41.29 -25.72
CA LYS A 176 -25.07 -41.71 -27.05
C LYS A 176 -24.71 -43.18 -27.36
N ASN A 177 -23.82 -43.78 -26.56
CA ASN A 177 -23.36 -45.17 -26.67
C ASN A 177 -24.01 -46.09 -25.61
N LYS A 178 -25.09 -45.63 -24.97
CA LYS A 178 -25.88 -46.38 -23.99
C LYS A 178 -27.34 -46.30 -24.41
#